data_AF-A0A7Z7N7B7-F1
#
_entry.id   AF-A0A7Z7N7B7-F1
#
_cell.length_a   1.000
_cell.length_b   1.000
_cell.length_c   1.000
_cell.angle_alpha   90.00
_cell.angle_beta   90.00
_cell.angle_gamma   90.00
#
_symmetry.space_group_name_H-M   'P 1'
#
loop_
_entity.id
_entity.type
_entity.pdbx_description
1 polymer ?
#
loop_
_entity_poly.entity_id
_entity_poly.type
_entity_poly.pdbx_seq_one_letter_code
_entity_poly.pdbx_strand_id
1 'polypeptide(L)'
;MSAAYKNIIRDHKLSHRLVAVFNVAPELELACSRVADFIGERFVGDKGPLVAEMIESALDGFRRAKRTGDQHIAFMQGLFEPSKALYARRLVARFGDKVSVWCPMVEAIPAFEARHFEYQFAMVDERCPEEITERTAAFQLAARVLQGEAFRRYFEEYDVAHRYDHSEAVGS
;
A
#
# COMPACT_ATOMS: atom_id res chain seq x y z
N MET A 1 3.57 11.28 12.67
CA MET A 1 3.05 11.33 11.28
C MET A 1 4.24 11.32 10.33
N SER A 2 4.30 10.32 9.46
CA SER A 2 5.45 10.01 8.60
C SER A 2 5.85 11.16 7.67
N ALA A 3 7.16 11.31 7.41
CA ALA A 3 7.65 12.22 6.37
C ALA A 3 7.21 11.77 4.97
N ALA A 4 7.28 10.46 4.68
CA ALA A 4 6.84 9.88 3.41
C ALA A 4 5.37 10.18 3.15
N TYR A 5 4.52 9.93 4.15
CA TYR A 5 3.10 10.23 4.05
C TYR A 5 2.83 11.71 3.74
N LYS A 6 3.49 12.63 4.47
CA LYS A 6 3.32 14.08 4.26
C LYS A 6 3.75 14.51 2.87
N ASN A 7 4.86 13.99 2.37
CA ASN A 7 5.36 14.29 1.03
C ASN A 7 4.37 13.78 -0.02
N ILE A 8 3.92 12.53 0.09
CA ILE A 8 2.95 11.92 -0.84
C ILE A 8 1.65 12.73 -0.89
N ILE A 9 1.03 13.04 0.26
CA ILE A 9 -0.26 13.76 0.23
C ILE A 9 -0.12 15.20 -0.28
N ARG A 10 1.04 15.83 -0.08
CA ARG A 10 1.33 17.17 -0.59
C ARG A 10 1.54 17.13 -2.10
N ASP A 11 2.45 16.29 -2.56
CA ASP A 11 2.91 16.25 -3.95
C ASP A 11 1.80 15.76 -4.89
N HIS A 12 0.91 14.90 -4.39
CA HIS A 12 -0.28 14.42 -5.10
C HIS A 12 -1.57 15.20 -4.77
N LYS A 13 -1.49 16.32 -4.04
CA LYS A 13 -2.62 17.21 -3.71
C LYS A 13 -3.80 16.51 -3.01
N LEU A 14 -3.52 15.49 -2.20
CA LEU A 14 -4.53 14.63 -1.54
C LEU A 14 -5.04 15.21 -0.22
N SER A 15 -4.32 16.14 0.41
CA SER A 15 -4.61 16.63 1.76
C SER A 15 -6.05 17.10 1.96
N HIS A 16 -6.58 17.94 1.05
CA HIS A 16 -7.92 18.51 1.18
C HIS A 16 -9.04 17.45 1.13
N ARG A 17 -8.84 16.37 0.36
CA ARG A 17 -9.79 15.25 0.25
C ARG A 17 -9.76 14.38 1.49
N LEU A 18 -8.58 14.21 2.07
CA LEU A 18 -8.35 13.36 3.24
C LEU A 18 -8.86 14.00 4.54
N VAL A 19 -8.77 15.32 4.69
CA VAL A 19 -9.31 16.03 5.87
C VAL A 19 -10.79 15.70 6.08
N ALA A 20 -11.59 15.66 5.01
CA ALA A 20 -13.01 15.33 5.11
C ALA A 20 -13.27 13.88 5.57
N VAL A 21 -12.36 12.95 5.24
CA VAL A 21 -12.43 11.56 5.68
C VAL A 21 -12.05 11.45 7.16
N PHE A 22 -10.92 12.03 7.54
CA PHE A 22 -10.35 11.87 8.88
C PHE A 22 -11.13 12.60 9.97
N ASN A 23 -11.88 13.65 9.61
CA ASN A 23 -12.84 14.26 10.55
C ASN A 23 -13.94 13.27 10.99
N VAL A 24 -14.25 12.25 10.17
CA VAL A 24 -15.28 11.26 10.45
C VAL A 24 -14.67 9.94 10.96
N ALA A 25 -13.50 9.56 10.43
CA ALA A 25 -12.80 8.33 10.79
C ALA A 25 -11.28 8.59 10.93
N PRO A 26 -10.84 9.19 12.06
CA PRO A 26 -9.44 9.56 12.28
C PRO A 26 -8.47 8.38 12.22
N GLU A 27 -8.92 7.18 12.57
CA GLU A 27 -8.10 5.96 12.55
C GLU A 27 -7.59 5.59 11.15
N LEU A 28 -8.29 6.03 10.10
CA LEU A 28 -7.88 5.80 8.71
C LEU A 28 -6.61 6.57 8.35
N GLU A 29 -6.34 7.70 9.00
CA GLU A 29 -5.10 8.46 8.80
C GLU A 29 -3.89 7.63 9.22
N LEU A 30 -4.00 6.90 10.32
CA LEU A 30 -2.94 6.03 10.80
C LEU A 30 -2.66 4.90 9.81
N ALA A 31 -3.70 4.31 9.22
CA ALA A 31 -3.55 3.29 8.19
C ALA A 31 -2.79 3.84 6.97
N CYS A 32 -3.17 5.02 6.47
CA CYS A 32 -2.45 5.68 5.36
C CYS A 32 -0.99 5.98 5.70
N SER A 33 -0.72 6.53 6.90
CA SER A 33 0.65 6.81 7.33
C SER A 33 1.50 5.54 7.39
N ARG A 34 0.95 4.43 7.89
CA ARG A 34 1.71 3.18 8.04
C ARG A 34 1.94 2.47 6.71
N VAL A 35 1.00 2.56 5.77
CA VAL A 35 1.22 2.12 4.38
C VAL A 35 2.37 2.93 3.76
N ALA A 36 2.38 4.25 3.94
CA ALA A 36 3.45 5.11 3.45
C ALA A 36 4.80 4.81 4.11
N ASP A 37 4.83 4.53 5.41
CA ASP A 37 6.05 4.14 6.13
C ASP A 37 6.63 2.81 5.65
N PHE A 38 5.76 1.88 5.24
CA PHE A 38 6.18 0.57 4.76
C PHE A 38 6.65 0.59 3.31
N ILE A 39 5.91 1.25 2.42
CA ILE A 39 6.15 1.26 0.96
C ILE A 39 7.13 2.38 0.56
N GLY A 40 7.15 3.49 1.28
CA GLY A 40 7.95 4.66 0.93
C GLY A 40 7.41 5.43 -0.28
N GLU A 41 8.19 6.40 -0.75
CA GLU A 41 7.81 7.33 -1.82
C GLU A 41 8.15 6.81 -3.23
N ARG A 42 9.11 5.87 -3.31
CA ARG A 42 9.76 5.49 -4.58
C ARG A 42 9.14 4.29 -5.27
N PHE A 43 8.39 3.45 -4.57
CA PHE A 43 7.78 2.28 -5.19
C PHE A 43 6.65 2.70 -6.13
N VAL A 44 6.68 2.19 -7.35
CA VAL A 44 5.78 2.60 -8.44
C VAL A 44 4.71 1.53 -8.66
N GLY A 45 3.44 1.96 -8.68
CA GLY A 45 2.29 1.18 -9.10
C GLY A 45 2.06 1.32 -10.61
N ASP A 46 0.80 1.33 -11.04
CA ASP A 46 0.46 1.40 -12.47
C ASP A 46 0.35 2.84 -13.00
N LYS A 47 0.10 3.81 -12.11
CA LYS A 47 -0.20 5.21 -12.44
C LYS A 47 0.78 6.20 -11.82
N GLY A 48 1.72 5.75 -10.98
CA GLY A 48 2.68 6.58 -10.29
C GLY A 48 3.15 5.94 -8.98
N PRO A 49 3.49 6.74 -7.96
CA PRO A 49 3.81 6.21 -6.63
C PRO A 49 2.66 5.37 -6.07
N LEU A 50 2.96 4.12 -5.69
CA LEU A 50 1.94 3.15 -5.29
C LEU A 50 1.09 3.64 -4.12
N VAL A 51 1.69 4.29 -3.12
CA VAL A 51 0.96 4.82 -1.98
C VAL A 51 -0.06 5.88 -2.39
N ALA A 52 0.25 6.71 -3.39
CA ALA A 52 -0.70 7.69 -3.91
C ALA A 52 -1.89 6.99 -4.56
N GLU A 53 -1.65 5.96 -5.38
CA GLU A 53 -2.70 5.15 -6.00
C GLU A 53 -3.61 4.47 -4.97
N MET A 54 -3.01 3.93 -3.90
CA MET A 54 -3.74 3.32 -2.78
C MET A 54 -4.64 4.32 -2.08
N ILE A 55 -4.13 5.52 -1.79
CA ILE A 55 -4.92 6.58 -1.14
C ILE A 55 -6.03 7.09 -2.08
N GLU A 56 -5.75 7.23 -3.37
CA GLU A 56 -6.77 7.62 -4.36
C GLU A 56 -7.89 6.59 -4.45
N SER A 57 -7.57 5.30 -4.53
CA SER A 57 -8.56 4.22 -4.54
C SER A 57 -9.39 4.21 -3.24
N ALA A 58 -8.74 4.42 -2.09
CA ALA A 58 -9.42 4.55 -0.80
C ALA A 58 -10.44 5.70 -0.78
N LEU A 59 -10.05 6.87 -1.30
CA LEU A 59 -10.93 8.04 -1.42
C LEU A 59 -12.10 7.81 -2.40
N ASP A 60 -11.90 7.02 -3.45
CA ASP A 60 -12.95 6.62 -4.38
C ASP A 60 -13.95 5.66 -3.72
N GLY A 61 -13.44 4.67 -2.99
CA GLY A 61 -14.25 3.75 -2.19
C GLY A 61 -15.12 4.49 -1.16
N PHE A 62 -14.51 5.35 -0.35
CA PHE A 62 -15.20 6.13 0.68
C PHE A 62 -16.32 7.00 0.12
N ARG A 63 -16.11 7.63 -1.04
CA ARG A 63 -17.11 8.47 -1.70
C ARG A 63 -18.27 7.63 -2.24
N ARG A 64 -18.00 6.48 -2.87
CA ARG A 64 -19.03 5.59 -3.43
C ARG A 64 -19.93 4.99 -2.34
N ALA A 65 -19.37 4.66 -1.19
CA ALA A 65 -20.10 4.07 -0.06
C ALA A 65 -20.88 5.08 0.80
N LYS A 66 -20.94 6.36 0.44
CA LYS A 66 -21.64 7.40 1.23
C LYS A 66 -23.10 7.07 1.54
N ARG A 67 -23.76 6.32 0.66
CA ARG A 67 -25.19 5.96 0.81
C ARG A 67 -25.42 4.71 1.66
N THR A 68 -24.43 3.85 1.84
CA THR A 68 -24.58 2.59 2.59
C THR A 68 -24.17 2.75 4.06
N GLY A 69 -23.34 3.74 4.37
CA GLY A 69 -22.80 3.96 5.72
C GLY A 69 -21.46 3.25 5.96
N ASP A 70 -21.07 2.32 5.09
CA ASP A 70 -19.85 1.50 5.22
C ASP A 70 -18.61 2.19 4.65
N GLN A 71 -18.54 3.52 4.76
CA GLN A 71 -17.51 4.33 4.09
C GLN A 71 -16.09 3.97 4.55
N HIS A 72 -15.91 3.67 5.84
CA HIS A 72 -14.63 3.30 6.43
C HIS A 72 -14.15 1.91 5.93
N ILE A 73 -15.07 0.95 5.80
CA ILE A 73 -14.80 -0.36 5.19
C ILE A 73 -14.37 -0.13 3.73
N ALA A 74 -15.18 0.58 2.94
CA ALA A 74 -14.87 0.84 1.54
C ALA A 74 -13.56 1.61 1.33
N PHE A 75 -13.20 2.51 2.25
CA PHE A 75 -11.91 3.18 2.25
C PHE A 75 -10.76 2.19 2.44
N MET A 76 -10.84 1.34 3.47
CA MET A 76 -9.82 0.32 3.73
C MET A 76 -9.71 -0.67 2.56
N GLN A 77 -10.84 -1.03 1.96
CA GLN A 77 -10.80 -1.86 0.77
C GLN A 77 -10.12 -1.17 -0.41
N GLY A 78 -10.39 0.12 -0.65
CA GLY A 78 -9.67 0.86 -1.69
C GLY A 78 -8.17 1.01 -1.36
N LEU A 79 -7.83 1.21 -0.09
CA LEU A 79 -6.45 1.37 0.36
C LEU A 79 -5.60 0.14 0.05
N PHE A 80 -6.12 -1.07 0.23
CA PHE A 80 -5.36 -2.31 0.04
C PHE A 80 -5.51 -2.95 -1.34
N GLU A 81 -6.46 -2.50 -2.16
CA GLU A 81 -6.71 -3.02 -3.51
C GLU A 81 -5.46 -2.98 -4.42
N PRO A 82 -4.66 -1.90 -4.48
CA PRO A 82 -3.45 -1.87 -5.32
C PRO A 82 -2.27 -2.68 -4.79
N SER A 83 -2.38 -3.35 -3.63
CA SER A 83 -1.25 -4.05 -2.99
C SER A 83 -0.62 -5.14 -3.86
N LYS A 84 -1.35 -5.67 -4.85
CA LYS A 84 -0.84 -6.63 -5.84
C LYS A 84 0.39 -6.12 -6.60
N ALA A 85 0.53 -4.80 -6.77
CA ALA A 85 1.67 -4.18 -7.43
C ALA A 85 3.00 -4.50 -6.73
N LEU A 86 2.98 -4.77 -5.42
CA LEU A 86 4.16 -5.19 -4.64
C LEU A 86 4.74 -6.54 -5.10
N TYR A 87 3.94 -7.35 -5.81
CA TYR A 87 4.31 -8.69 -6.29
C TYR A 87 4.40 -8.76 -7.81
N ALA A 88 3.85 -7.76 -8.52
CA ALA A 88 3.98 -7.64 -9.97
C ALA A 88 5.32 -7.03 -10.40
N ARG A 89 5.99 -6.29 -9.51
CA ARG A 89 7.25 -5.59 -9.79
C ARG A 89 8.26 -5.81 -8.67
N ARG A 90 9.54 -5.64 -9.00
CA ARG A 90 10.66 -5.77 -8.05
C ARG A 90 11.41 -4.46 -7.92
N LEU A 91 11.63 -4.06 -6.67
CA LEU A 91 12.61 -3.02 -6.35
C LEU A 91 13.99 -3.67 -6.21
N VAL A 92 14.92 -3.26 -7.07
CA VAL A 92 16.28 -3.80 -7.15
C VAL A 92 17.29 -2.72 -6.82
N ALA A 93 18.24 -3.03 -5.95
CA ALA A 93 19.40 -2.21 -5.65
C ALA A 93 20.64 -2.81 -6.33
N ARG A 94 21.43 -1.99 -7.03
CA ARG A 94 22.68 -2.40 -7.71
C ARG A 94 23.89 -1.56 -7.28
N PHE A 95 25.03 -2.21 -7.06
CA PHE A 95 26.32 -1.56 -6.81
C PHE A 95 27.47 -2.38 -7.41
N GLY A 96 28.02 -1.91 -8.54
CA GLY A 96 28.90 -2.74 -9.37
C GLY A 96 28.18 -4.02 -9.80
N ASP A 97 28.80 -5.17 -9.53
CA ASP A 97 28.23 -6.50 -9.83
C ASP A 97 27.27 -7.02 -8.75
N LYS A 98 27.11 -6.31 -7.62
CA LYS A 98 26.22 -6.72 -6.53
C LYS A 98 24.78 -6.33 -6.85
N VAL A 99 23.87 -7.29 -6.69
CA VAL A 99 22.43 -7.10 -6.87
C VAL A 99 21.70 -7.56 -5.60
N SER A 100 20.86 -6.69 -5.05
CA SER A 100 19.93 -6.99 -3.95
C SER A 100 18.50 -6.72 -4.43
N VAL A 101 17.58 -7.64 -4.15
CA VAL A 101 16.16 -7.48 -4.46
C VAL A 101 15.39 -7.32 -3.17
N TRP A 102 14.55 -6.29 -3.08
CA TRP A 102 13.67 -6.11 -1.94
C TRP A 102 12.63 -7.22 -1.88
N CYS A 103 12.33 -7.70 -0.67
CA CYS A 103 11.29 -8.69 -0.43
C CYS A 103 10.20 -8.10 0.46
N PRO A 104 8.93 -8.01 -0.01
CA PRO A 104 7.82 -7.50 0.80
C PRO A 104 7.63 -8.28 2.09
N MET A 105 8.09 -9.53 2.12
CA MET A 105 7.87 -10.37 3.29
C MET A 105 8.81 -10.08 4.47
N VAL A 106 9.94 -9.42 4.23
CA VAL A 106 11.05 -9.32 5.19
C VAL A 106 11.10 -7.95 5.86
N GLU A 107 11.02 -6.87 5.10
CA GLU A 107 11.21 -5.51 5.64
C GLU A 107 10.46 -4.44 4.83
N ALA A 108 10.34 -3.25 5.41
CA ALA A 108 9.85 -2.06 4.74
C ALA A 108 10.85 -1.55 3.69
N ILE A 109 10.36 -0.93 2.62
CA ILE A 109 11.20 -0.39 1.54
C ILE A 109 12.17 0.67 2.06
N PRO A 110 11.77 1.66 2.89
CA PRO A 110 12.72 2.63 3.41
C PRO A 110 13.87 2.00 4.23
N ALA A 111 13.61 0.88 4.92
CA ALA A 111 14.65 0.14 5.64
C ALA A 111 15.63 -0.56 4.68
N PHE A 112 15.10 -1.18 3.64
CA PHE A 112 15.90 -1.77 2.57
C PHE A 112 16.76 -0.72 1.86
N GLU A 113 16.19 0.45 1.57
CA GLU A 113 16.88 1.57 0.93
C GLU A 113 18.00 2.12 1.82
N ALA A 114 17.74 2.32 3.11
CA ALA A 114 18.74 2.78 4.06
C ALA A 114 19.92 1.80 4.18
N ARG A 115 19.64 0.50 4.15
CA ARG A 115 20.66 -0.56 4.18
C ARG A 115 21.52 -0.60 2.92
N HIS A 116 21.02 -0.09 1.80
CA HIS A 116 21.68 -0.04 0.51
C HIS A 116 21.88 1.40 0.02
N PHE A 117 22.19 2.34 0.91
CA PHE A 117 22.22 3.77 0.59
C PHE A 117 23.22 4.16 -0.52
N GLU A 118 24.27 3.34 -0.74
CA GLU A 118 25.27 3.53 -1.81
C GLU A 118 24.84 2.92 -3.16
N TYR A 119 23.74 2.17 -3.19
CA TYR A 119 23.29 1.44 -4.37
C TYR A 119 22.37 2.30 -5.23
N GLN A 120 22.33 2.01 -6.53
CA GLN A 120 21.34 2.55 -7.44
C GLN A 120 20.07 1.69 -7.40
N PHE A 121 18.91 2.33 -7.19
CA PHE A 121 17.63 1.65 -7.15
C PHE A 121 16.94 1.71 -8.51
N ALA A 122 16.33 0.59 -8.91
CA ALA A 122 15.52 0.50 -10.12
C ALA A 122 14.29 -0.37 -9.84
N MET A 123 13.16 0.02 -10.44
CA MET A 123 12.00 -0.85 -10.57
C MET A 123 12.20 -1.76 -11.79
N VAL A 124 11.89 -3.04 -11.63
CA VAL A 124 11.91 -4.03 -12.70
C VAL A 124 10.53 -4.65 -12.80
N ASP A 125 9.98 -4.66 -14.01
CA ASP A 125 8.72 -5.35 -14.33
C ASP A 125 8.96 -6.86 -14.41
N GLU A 126 9.22 -7.46 -13.25
CA GLU A 126 9.41 -8.89 -13.06
C GLU A 126 8.54 -9.34 -11.89
N ARG A 127 7.63 -10.28 -12.17
CA ARG A 127 6.74 -10.85 -11.15
C ARG A 127 7.53 -11.60 -10.08
N CYS A 128 7.04 -11.59 -8.84
CA CYS A 128 7.43 -12.56 -7.83
C CYS A 128 7.24 -14.00 -8.37
N PRO A 129 8.17 -14.94 -8.13
CA PRO A 129 8.01 -16.31 -8.61
C PRO A 129 6.89 -17.06 -7.89
N GLU A 130 6.41 -16.55 -6.75
CA GLU A 130 5.33 -17.14 -5.98
C GLU A 130 3.95 -16.78 -6.57
N GLU A 131 3.03 -17.74 -6.50
CA GLU A 131 1.62 -17.54 -6.84
C GLU A 131 0.91 -16.75 -5.74
N ILE A 132 0.94 -15.42 -5.84
CA ILE A 132 0.29 -14.51 -4.89
C ILE A 132 -1.01 -13.98 -5.50
N THR A 133 -2.15 -14.25 -4.84
CA THR A 133 -3.45 -13.66 -5.20
C THR A 133 -3.56 -12.22 -4.71
N GLU A 134 -4.51 -11.45 -5.27
CA GLU A 134 -4.79 -10.09 -4.79
C GLU A 134 -5.19 -10.09 -3.29
N ARG A 135 -5.98 -11.07 -2.88
CA ARG A 135 -6.36 -11.28 -1.48
C ARG A 135 -5.13 -11.51 -0.61
N THR A 136 -4.22 -12.39 -1.02
CA THR A 136 -2.97 -12.66 -0.29
C THR A 136 -2.10 -11.41 -0.18
N ALA A 137 -1.95 -10.65 -1.27
CA ALA A 137 -1.18 -9.40 -1.26
C ALA A 137 -1.74 -8.39 -0.24
N ALA A 138 -3.07 -8.22 -0.21
CA ALA A 138 -3.72 -7.33 0.72
C ALA A 138 -3.54 -7.77 2.18
N PHE A 139 -3.74 -9.06 2.48
CA PHE A 139 -3.52 -9.60 3.82
C PHE A 139 -2.07 -9.46 4.28
N GLN A 140 -1.11 -9.79 3.40
CA GLN A 140 0.30 -9.70 3.73
C GLN A 140 0.70 -8.25 4.01
N LEU A 141 0.24 -7.28 3.23
CA LEU A 141 0.51 -5.88 3.53
C LEU A 141 -0.20 -5.45 4.83
N ALA A 142 -1.47 -5.80 5.01
CA ALA A 142 -2.25 -5.44 6.19
C ALA A 142 -1.60 -5.94 7.48
N ALA A 143 -1.08 -7.17 7.49
CA ALA A 143 -0.40 -7.75 8.63
C ALA A 143 0.89 -6.99 9.01
N ARG A 144 1.49 -6.25 8.08
CA ARG A 144 2.72 -5.46 8.29
C ARG A 144 2.41 -4.03 8.75
N VAL A 145 1.32 -3.45 8.26
CA VAL A 145 1.02 -2.02 8.45
C VAL A 145 -0.09 -1.77 9.45
N LEU A 146 -0.95 -2.74 9.73
CA LEU A 146 -1.99 -2.63 10.77
C LEU A 146 -1.52 -3.37 12.03
N GLN A 147 -1.96 -2.90 13.19
CA GLN A 147 -1.60 -3.50 14.48
C GLN A 147 -2.84 -3.71 15.33
N GLY A 148 -2.87 -4.82 16.05
CA GLY A 148 -3.88 -5.14 17.07
C GLY A 148 -5.31 -4.94 16.56
N GLU A 149 -6.01 -4.01 17.20
CA GLU A 149 -7.43 -3.77 16.97
C GLU A 149 -7.78 -3.36 15.53
N ALA A 150 -6.93 -2.58 14.86
CA ALA A 150 -7.19 -2.15 13.49
C ALA A 150 -7.16 -3.32 12.51
N PHE A 151 -6.19 -4.24 12.67
CA PHE A 151 -6.13 -5.44 11.84
C PHE A 151 -7.34 -6.34 12.10
N ARG A 152 -7.61 -6.64 13.37
CA ARG A 152 -8.76 -7.44 13.80
C ARG A 152 -10.07 -6.90 13.25
N ARG A 153 -10.35 -5.61 13.44
CA ARG A 153 -11.59 -4.98 12.99
C ARG A 153 -11.75 -5.05 11.47
N TYR A 154 -10.73 -4.64 10.71
CA TYR A 154 -10.89 -4.50 9.26
C TYR A 154 -10.68 -5.79 8.48
N PHE A 155 -9.74 -6.64 8.86
CA PHE A 155 -9.39 -7.84 8.11
C PHE A 155 -9.96 -9.14 8.69
N GLU A 156 -10.30 -9.18 9.99
CA GLU A 156 -10.96 -10.35 10.60
C GLU A 156 -12.48 -10.18 10.71
N GLU A 157 -12.96 -9.05 11.25
CA GLU A 157 -14.40 -8.84 11.45
C GLU A 157 -15.13 -8.39 10.17
N TYR A 158 -14.62 -7.35 9.51
CA TYR A 158 -15.22 -6.83 8.28
C TYR A 158 -14.80 -7.56 7.01
N ASP A 159 -13.78 -8.43 7.11
CA ASP A 159 -13.14 -9.13 5.98
C ASP A 159 -12.99 -8.20 4.76
N VAL A 160 -12.29 -7.07 4.94
CA VAL A 160 -12.04 -6.07 3.87
C VAL A 160 -11.51 -6.71 2.58
N ALA A 161 -10.86 -7.87 2.68
CA ALA A 161 -10.28 -8.58 1.55
C ALA A 161 -11.22 -9.59 0.86
N HIS A 162 -12.46 -9.80 1.34
CA HIS A 162 -13.40 -10.77 0.76
C HIS A 162 -13.73 -10.51 -0.72
N ARG A 163 -13.64 -9.25 -1.15
CA ARG A 163 -14.01 -8.81 -2.50
C ARG A 163 -12.88 -8.94 -3.52
N TYR A 164 -11.65 -9.15 -3.07
CA TYR A 164 -10.52 -9.28 -3.97
C TYR A 164 -10.57 -10.63 -4.66
N ASP A 165 -10.19 -10.65 -5.93
CA ASP A 165 -10.22 -11.88 -6.71
C ASP A 165 -9.22 -12.90 -6.12
N HIS A 166 -9.59 -14.17 -6.22
CA HIS A 166 -8.69 -15.29 -5.99
C HIS A 166 -7.78 -15.54 -7.19
N SER A 167 -7.98 -14.83 -8.30
CA SER A 167 -7.06 -14.81 -9.43
C SER A 167 -5.66 -14.37 -8.99
N GLU A 168 -4.64 -14.93 -9.63
CA GLU A 168 -3.26 -14.51 -9.43
C GLU A 168 -3.12 -12.99 -9.66
N ALA A 169 -2.22 -12.35 -8.90
CA ALA A 169 -1.77 -10.99 -9.16
C ALA A 169 -0.96 -10.95 -10.47
N VAL A 170 -1.65 -11.01 -11.60
CA VAL A 170 -1.03 -10.90 -12.92
C VAL A 170 -0.78 -9.42 -13.19
N GLY A 171 0.49 -9.04 -13.33
CA GLY A 171 0.84 -7.74 -13.90
C GLY A 171 0.24 -7.64 -15.30
N SER A 172 -0.53 -6.58 -15.55
CA SER A 172 -1.01 -6.24 -16.90
C SER A 172 0.07 -5.50 -17.65
#